data_AF-A0A961GR77-F1
#
_entry.id   AF-A0A961GR77-F1
#
_cell.length_a   1.000
_cell.length_b   1.000
_cell.length_c   1.000
_cell.angle_alpha   90.00
_cell.angle_beta   90.00
_cell.angle_gamma   90.00
#
_symmetry.space_group_name_H-M   'P 1'
#
loop_
_entity.id
_entity.type
_entity.pdbx_description
1 polymer ?
#
loop_
_entity_poly.entity_id
_entity_poly.type
_entity_poly.pdbx_seq_one_letter_code
_entity_poly.pdbx_strand_id
1 'polypeptide(L)'
;CDDAGPVGTIDDVVIDVSVGPGDGPGEVLGSAGFCLRTGTLARAGIMHFDAADVGTWLANGRFERVVLHEMGHVLGIGTMWPYAGLRDTTEPTDPRFTGPDAVAEWNALSASTDTGVPIEAGGGPGTALAHWRESTFRSELMTGWISPGPSPLSRLSIASLADLGYTVDVDGADPYTLGSVMTDALFPGAEAHGASAGLGSGFVLLTPDGPLGSD
;
A
#
# COMPACT_ATOMS: atom_id res chain seq x y z
N CYS A 1 6.25 -10.94 -15.48
CA CYS A 1 6.98 -10.46 -14.30
C CYS A 1 8.42 -10.57 -14.72
N ASP A 2 9.03 -9.44 -15.08
CA ASP A 2 9.88 -9.43 -16.28
C ASP A 2 11.36 -9.74 -16.01
N ASP A 3 11.76 -9.97 -14.75
CA ASP A 3 13.14 -10.29 -14.37
C ASP A 3 13.43 -11.77 -14.02
N ALA A 4 12.40 -12.62 -13.91
CA ALA A 4 12.56 -14.09 -13.91
C ALA A 4 11.22 -14.82 -14.09
N GLY A 5 10.19 -14.31 -13.41
CA GLY A 5 8.95 -15.03 -13.18
C GLY A 5 9.13 -16.17 -12.16
N PRO A 6 8.07 -16.56 -11.44
CA PRO A 6 8.14 -17.64 -10.47
C PRO A 6 8.43 -18.99 -11.14
N VAL A 7 9.56 -19.60 -10.79
CA VAL A 7 9.96 -20.95 -11.22
C VAL A 7 9.28 -22.01 -10.36
N GLY A 8 8.05 -22.38 -10.73
CA GLY A 8 7.32 -23.48 -10.10
C GLY A 8 5.81 -23.29 -10.09
N THR A 9 5.10 -24.16 -9.36
CA THR A 9 3.69 -23.95 -9.01
C THR A 9 3.58 -22.93 -7.88
N ILE A 10 2.85 -21.85 -8.11
CA ILE A 10 2.49 -20.89 -7.07
C ILE A 10 1.23 -21.38 -6.35
N ASP A 11 1.31 -21.57 -5.04
CA ASP A 11 0.14 -21.87 -4.19
C ASP A 11 -0.56 -20.57 -3.75
N ASP A 12 0.22 -19.60 -3.25
CA ASP A 12 -0.24 -18.32 -2.72
C ASP A 12 0.15 -17.12 -3.62
N VAL A 13 1.12 -16.30 -3.17
CA VAL A 13 1.63 -15.09 -3.86
C VAL A 13 3.16 -15.11 -3.84
N VAL A 14 3.78 -14.86 -4.99
CA VAL A 14 5.21 -14.55 -5.10
C VAL A 14 5.38 -13.06 -5.39
N ILE A 15 6.17 -12.36 -4.59
CA ILE A 15 6.50 -10.95 -4.83
C ILE A 15 7.97 -10.86 -5.20
N ASP A 16 8.24 -10.44 -6.43
CA ASP A 16 9.59 -10.13 -6.88
C ASP A 16 9.95 -8.71 -6.45
N VAL A 17 11.15 -8.49 -5.92
CA VAL A 17 11.55 -7.22 -5.31
C VAL A 17 12.86 -6.76 -5.90
N SER A 18 12.83 -5.58 -6.52
CA SER A 18 14.01 -4.94 -7.09
C SER A 18 14.28 -3.60 -6.40
N VAL A 19 15.57 -3.28 -6.26
CA VAL A 19 16.06 -1.97 -5.82
C VAL A 19 17.03 -1.51 -6.89
N GLY A 20 16.72 -0.38 -7.55
CA GLY A 20 17.47 0.08 -8.71
C GLY A 20 17.29 1.58 -8.94
N PRO A 21 17.89 2.15 -10.00
CA PRO A 21 17.73 3.58 -10.30
C PRO A 21 16.27 3.88 -10.67
N GLY A 22 15.61 4.70 -9.85
CA GLY A 22 14.29 5.26 -10.14
C GLY A 22 14.40 6.62 -10.82
N ASP A 23 13.79 7.65 -10.22
CA ASP A 23 13.64 8.99 -10.81
C ASP A 23 14.36 10.13 -10.08
N GLY A 24 14.91 9.95 -8.85
CA GLY A 24 15.96 10.86 -8.36
C GLY A 24 15.95 11.31 -6.89
N PRO A 25 15.98 12.66 -6.69
CA PRO A 25 15.49 13.44 -5.52
C PRO A 25 14.07 14.06 -5.55
N GLY A 26 13.16 13.62 -4.66
CA GLY A 26 11.81 14.15 -4.39
C GLY A 26 10.60 13.39 -4.96
N GLU A 27 10.73 12.38 -5.84
CA GLU A 27 9.66 12.00 -6.80
C GLU A 27 8.90 10.65 -6.63
N VAL A 28 9.45 9.43 -6.82
CA VAL A 28 8.68 8.14 -6.68
C VAL A 28 9.36 7.05 -5.83
N LEU A 29 8.63 6.40 -4.91
CA LEU A 29 9.27 5.60 -3.86
C LEU A 29 9.81 4.23 -4.24
N GLY A 30 9.09 3.63 -5.17
CA GLY A 30 8.24 2.54 -4.75
C GLY A 30 7.11 2.50 -5.76
N SER A 31 7.00 1.37 -6.41
CA SER A 31 5.90 1.09 -7.32
C SER A 31 5.66 -0.41 -7.30
N ALA A 32 4.41 -0.79 -7.17
CA ALA A 32 4.04 -2.19 -7.07
C ALA A 32 2.69 -2.51 -7.68
N GLY A 33 2.51 -3.79 -7.94
CA GLY A 33 1.27 -4.33 -8.46
C GLY A 33 1.38 -5.81 -8.80
N PHE A 34 0.23 -6.43 -9.02
CA PHE A 34 0.18 -7.79 -9.51
C PHE A 34 0.66 -7.88 -10.98
N CYS A 35 1.35 -8.96 -11.31
CA CYS A 35 1.70 -9.36 -12.67
C CYS A 35 1.08 -10.71 -13.07
N LEU A 36 0.53 -11.48 -12.11
CA LEU A 36 -0.30 -12.66 -12.34
C LEU A 36 -1.42 -12.73 -11.30
N ARG A 37 -2.61 -13.20 -11.70
CA ARG A 37 -3.79 -13.34 -10.82
C ARG A 37 -4.66 -14.55 -11.16
N THR A 38 -5.44 -15.02 -10.20
CA THR A 38 -6.54 -15.99 -10.38
C THR A 38 -7.84 -15.35 -9.91
N GLY A 39 -8.75 -15.05 -10.84
CA GLY A 39 -9.88 -14.17 -10.51
C GLY A 39 -9.36 -12.80 -10.06
N THR A 40 -9.77 -12.35 -8.88
CA THR A 40 -9.34 -11.12 -8.21
C THR A 40 -8.17 -11.32 -7.22
N LEU A 41 -7.67 -12.53 -7.05
CA LEU A 41 -6.55 -12.82 -6.15
C LEU A 41 -5.22 -12.72 -6.90
N ALA A 42 -4.27 -11.96 -6.36
CA ALA A 42 -2.90 -11.94 -6.87
C ALA A 42 -2.25 -13.32 -6.72
N ARG A 43 -1.31 -13.62 -7.61
CA ARG A 43 -0.47 -14.84 -7.61
C ARG A 43 1.00 -14.51 -7.81
N ALA A 44 1.29 -13.50 -8.60
CA ALA A 44 2.60 -12.88 -8.59
C ALA A 44 2.45 -11.37 -8.66
N GLY A 45 3.37 -10.65 -8.04
CA GLY A 45 3.55 -9.21 -8.20
C GLY A 45 5.00 -8.82 -8.24
N ILE A 46 5.22 -7.54 -8.50
CA ILE A 46 6.54 -6.90 -8.46
C ILE A 46 6.48 -5.71 -7.51
N MET A 47 7.58 -5.44 -6.83
CA MET A 47 7.84 -4.17 -6.14
C MET A 47 9.20 -3.63 -6.62
N HIS A 48 9.24 -2.35 -6.95
CA HIS A 48 10.47 -1.65 -7.31
C HIS A 48 10.65 -0.42 -6.42
N PHE A 49 11.76 -0.32 -5.70
CA PHE A 49 12.10 0.83 -4.85
C PHE A 49 13.29 1.59 -5.44
N ASP A 50 13.26 2.94 -5.40
CA ASP A 50 14.39 3.73 -5.87
C ASP A 50 15.60 3.55 -4.92
N ALA A 51 16.70 3.06 -5.47
CA ALA A 51 17.96 2.89 -4.77
C ALA A 51 18.53 4.20 -4.23
N ALA A 52 18.12 5.35 -4.79
CA ALA A 52 18.44 6.66 -4.24
C ALA A 52 18.00 6.76 -2.78
N ASP A 53 16.87 6.15 -2.40
CA ASP A 53 16.03 6.45 -1.22
C ASP A 53 16.01 5.49 -0.07
N VAL A 54 16.13 4.21 -0.41
CA VAL A 54 15.84 3.10 0.50
C VAL A 54 16.53 3.36 1.84
N GLY A 55 17.72 3.98 1.79
CA GLY A 55 18.46 4.38 2.96
C GLY A 55 17.88 5.52 3.83
N THR A 56 17.33 6.62 3.31
CA THR A 56 16.77 7.73 4.12
C THR A 56 15.55 7.22 4.86
N TRP A 57 14.73 6.40 4.22
CA TRP A 57 13.58 5.80 4.88
C TRP A 57 13.99 4.72 5.87
N LEU A 58 15.04 3.95 5.61
CA LEU A 58 15.62 3.10 6.64
C LEU A 58 16.08 3.95 7.85
N ALA A 59 16.89 4.99 7.62
CA ALA A 59 17.42 5.88 8.66
C ALA A 59 16.33 6.58 9.50
N ASN A 60 15.18 6.89 8.89
CA ASN A 60 14.04 7.52 9.55
C ASN A 60 12.95 6.54 10.00
N GLY A 61 13.19 5.21 9.96
CA GLY A 61 12.20 4.20 10.37
C GLY A 61 10.92 4.18 9.52
N ARG A 62 11.01 4.60 8.26
CA ARG A 62 9.89 4.72 7.31
C ARG A 62 9.85 3.61 6.25
N PHE A 63 10.94 2.89 6.01
CA PHE A 63 11.00 1.95 4.87
C PHE A 63 10.00 0.79 5.00
N GLU A 64 9.85 0.22 6.20
CA GLU A 64 8.95 -0.93 6.43
C GLU A 64 7.49 -0.65 6.05
N ARG A 65 6.97 0.54 6.36
CA ARG A 65 5.62 0.94 5.97
C ARG A 65 5.47 1.21 4.47
N VAL A 66 6.51 1.72 3.80
CA VAL A 66 6.52 1.84 2.33
C VAL A 66 6.47 0.44 1.71
N VAL A 67 7.27 -0.52 2.20
CA VAL A 67 7.21 -1.92 1.75
C VAL A 67 5.82 -2.54 1.99
N LEU A 68 5.20 -2.31 3.14
CA LEU A 68 3.87 -2.83 3.44
C LEU A 68 2.76 -2.20 2.57
N HIS A 69 2.88 -0.91 2.27
CA HIS A 69 2.01 -0.20 1.32
C HIS A 69 2.11 -0.80 -0.08
N GLU A 70 3.32 -0.97 -0.61
CA GLU A 70 3.56 -1.60 -1.90
C GLU A 70 3.05 -3.07 -1.94
N MET A 71 3.21 -3.82 -0.84
CA MET A 71 2.59 -5.15 -0.71
C MET A 71 1.06 -5.09 -0.80
N GLY A 72 0.42 -4.06 -0.24
CA GLY A 72 -1.02 -3.81 -0.42
C GLY A 72 -1.42 -3.65 -1.88
N HIS A 73 -0.62 -2.92 -2.67
CA HIS A 73 -0.81 -2.79 -4.12
C HIS A 73 -0.57 -4.09 -4.90
N VAL A 74 0.38 -4.93 -4.48
CA VAL A 74 0.54 -6.29 -5.05
C VAL A 74 -0.70 -7.14 -4.76
N LEU A 75 -1.19 -7.16 -3.52
CA LEU A 75 -2.33 -7.98 -3.12
C LEU A 75 -3.64 -7.52 -3.79
N GLY A 76 -3.78 -6.23 -4.09
CA GLY A 76 -4.83 -5.73 -4.98
C GLY A 76 -5.51 -4.43 -4.54
N ILE A 77 -5.11 -3.83 -3.42
CA ILE A 77 -5.61 -2.53 -2.99
C ILE A 77 -5.24 -1.50 -4.06
N GLY A 78 -6.23 -0.77 -4.58
CA GLY A 78 -6.08 0.13 -5.73
C GLY A 78 -6.01 -0.57 -7.09
N THR A 79 -5.07 -1.50 -7.24
CA THR A 79 -4.69 -2.12 -8.51
C THR A 79 -5.74 -3.10 -9.03
N MET A 80 -6.41 -3.84 -8.13
CA MET A 80 -7.36 -4.90 -8.49
C MET A 80 -8.83 -4.43 -8.52
N TRP A 81 -9.15 -3.34 -7.82
CA TRP A 81 -10.50 -2.77 -7.72
C TRP A 81 -11.27 -2.65 -9.07
N PRO A 82 -10.68 -2.15 -10.19
CA PRO A 82 -11.40 -2.10 -11.47
C PRO A 82 -11.68 -3.48 -12.06
N TYR A 83 -10.84 -4.49 -11.80
CA TYR A 83 -11.05 -5.87 -12.29
C TYR A 83 -12.10 -6.62 -11.45
N ALA A 84 -12.28 -6.23 -10.20
CA ALA A 84 -13.33 -6.71 -9.31
C ALA A 84 -14.69 -6.02 -9.54
N GLY A 85 -14.73 -4.92 -10.30
CA GLY A 85 -15.94 -4.11 -10.48
C GLY A 85 -16.29 -3.25 -9.27
N LEU A 86 -15.33 -3.04 -8.36
CA LEU A 86 -15.52 -2.36 -7.07
C LEU A 86 -15.10 -0.88 -7.09
N ARG A 87 -14.75 -0.33 -8.26
CA ARG A 87 -14.34 1.07 -8.43
C ARG A 87 -15.36 1.84 -9.24
N ASP A 88 -16.15 2.68 -8.56
CA ASP A 88 -17.06 3.64 -9.18
C ASP A 88 -16.31 4.94 -9.51
N THR A 89 -16.38 5.36 -10.77
CA THR A 89 -15.82 6.63 -11.26
C THR A 89 -16.86 7.44 -12.05
N THR A 90 -18.16 7.24 -11.76
CA THR A 90 -19.27 7.96 -12.40
C THR A 90 -19.28 9.45 -12.06
N GLU A 91 -18.82 9.81 -10.86
CA GLU A 91 -18.43 11.17 -10.48
C GLU A 91 -16.89 11.26 -10.44
N PRO A 92 -16.22 11.82 -11.47
CA PRO A 92 -14.76 11.82 -11.56
C PRO A 92 -14.06 12.62 -10.46
N THR A 93 -14.76 13.57 -9.81
CA THR A 93 -14.21 14.34 -8.70
C THR A 93 -14.39 13.67 -7.33
N ASP A 94 -15.22 12.64 -7.25
CA ASP A 94 -15.50 11.86 -6.04
C ASP A 94 -15.60 10.36 -6.36
N PRO A 95 -14.52 9.71 -6.86
CA PRO A 95 -14.51 8.28 -7.12
C PRO A 95 -14.66 7.49 -5.81
N ARG A 96 -15.32 6.33 -5.89
CA ARG A 96 -15.69 5.51 -4.71
C ARG A 96 -15.33 4.04 -4.86
N PHE A 97 -14.94 3.42 -3.77
CA PHE A 97 -14.82 1.96 -3.65
C PHE A 97 -16.14 1.40 -3.11
N THR A 98 -16.69 0.38 -3.76
CA THR A 98 -18.06 -0.13 -3.50
C THR A 98 -18.11 -1.53 -2.92
N GLY A 99 -16.97 -2.06 -2.44
CA GLY A 99 -16.92 -3.33 -1.71
C GLY A 99 -17.71 -3.26 -0.40
N PRO A 100 -18.67 -4.18 -0.14
CA PRO A 100 -19.56 -4.09 1.01
C PRO A 100 -18.84 -4.18 2.37
N ASP A 101 -17.77 -4.95 2.49
CA ASP A 101 -17.07 -5.13 3.77
C ASP A 101 -16.28 -3.86 4.13
N ALA A 102 -15.53 -3.28 3.17
CA ALA A 102 -14.87 -1.99 3.36
C ALA A 102 -15.88 -0.85 3.56
N VAL A 103 -17.04 -0.87 2.90
CA VAL A 103 -18.11 0.13 3.11
C VAL A 103 -18.69 0.03 4.53
N ALA A 104 -18.82 -1.17 5.10
CA ALA A 104 -19.23 -1.35 6.49
C ALA A 104 -18.20 -0.76 7.47
N GLU A 105 -16.91 -1.04 7.30
CA GLU A 105 -15.83 -0.48 8.13
C GLU A 105 -15.71 1.05 7.95
N TRP A 106 -15.89 1.58 6.73
CA TRP A 106 -15.97 3.02 6.47
C TRP A 106 -17.09 3.68 7.27
N ASN A 107 -18.31 3.15 7.18
CA ASN A 107 -19.48 3.69 7.88
C ASN A 107 -19.32 3.61 9.41
N ALA A 108 -18.61 2.60 9.93
CA ALA A 108 -18.24 2.52 11.34
C ALA A 108 -17.21 3.58 11.75
N LEU A 109 -16.19 3.83 10.92
CA LEU A 109 -15.13 4.84 11.16
C LEU A 109 -15.62 6.28 11.02
N SER A 110 -16.53 6.54 10.08
CA SER A 110 -17.03 7.88 9.74
C SER A 110 -18.32 8.27 10.46
N ALA A 111 -19.01 7.29 11.06
CA ALA A 111 -20.39 7.39 11.52
C ALA A 111 -21.39 7.84 10.43
N SER A 112 -21.11 7.50 9.16
CA SER A 112 -22.00 7.76 8.01
C SER A 112 -22.81 6.52 7.60
N THR A 113 -23.59 6.67 6.52
CA THR A 113 -24.36 5.58 5.88
C THR A 113 -24.13 5.63 4.37
N ASP A 114 -22.88 5.83 3.96
CA ASP A 114 -22.51 5.92 2.55
C ASP A 114 -22.54 4.54 1.88
N THR A 115 -22.71 4.54 0.56
CA THR A 115 -22.65 3.34 -0.29
C THR A 115 -21.27 3.13 -0.93
N GLY A 116 -20.25 3.89 -0.52
CA GLY A 116 -18.92 3.81 -1.11
C GLY A 116 -17.85 4.61 -0.35
N VAL A 117 -16.65 4.04 -0.27
CA VAL A 117 -15.49 4.60 0.43
C VAL A 117 -14.78 5.64 -0.46
N PRO A 118 -14.37 6.81 0.06
CA PRO A 118 -13.60 7.82 -0.68
C PRO A 118 -12.28 7.31 -1.29
N ILE A 119 -12.19 7.27 -2.63
CA ILE A 119 -10.94 7.02 -3.38
C ILE A 119 -10.27 8.37 -3.72
N GLU A 120 -8.96 8.39 -3.84
CA GLU A 120 -8.22 9.57 -4.29
C GLU A 120 -8.51 9.92 -5.76
N ALA A 121 -8.72 11.21 -6.04
CA ALA A 121 -9.00 11.75 -7.38
C ALA A 121 -7.81 12.53 -7.97
N GLY A 122 -6.91 13.03 -7.11
CA GLY A 122 -5.74 13.83 -7.48
C GLY A 122 -4.42 13.07 -7.51
N GLY A 123 -3.31 13.80 -7.61
CA GLY A 123 -1.94 13.24 -7.60
C GLY A 123 -1.44 12.67 -8.93
N GLY A 124 -2.32 12.46 -9.92
CA GLY A 124 -1.93 11.95 -11.25
C GLY A 124 -1.95 10.41 -11.34
N PRO A 125 -1.47 9.81 -12.44
CA PRO A 125 -1.72 8.39 -12.74
C PRO A 125 -1.17 7.37 -11.74
N GLY A 126 -0.11 7.73 -10.98
CA GLY A 126 0.44 6.88 -9.91
C GLY A 126 -0.36 6.94 -8.60
N THR A 127 -1.22 7.94 -8.42
CA THR A 127 -1.91 8.21 -7.15
C THR A 127 -3.43 8.13 -7.26
N ALA A 128 -4.00 8.80 -8.26
CA ALA A 128 -5.44 8.84 -8.49
C ALA A 128 -5.98 7.42 -8.77
N LEU A 129 -7.16 7.13 -8.24
CA LEU A 129 -7.89 5.88 -8.44
C LEU A 129 -7.21 4.59 -7.91
N ALA A 130 -6.05 4.71 -7.27
CA ALA A 130 -5.30 3.61 -6.66
C ALA A 130 -5.23 3.67 -5.12
N HIS A 131 -5.55 4.82 -4.51
CA HIS A 131 -5.39 5.05 -3.08
C HIS A 131 -6.69 5.43 -2.39
N TRP A 132 -6.72 5.27 -1.07
CA TRP A 132 -7.70 5.96 -0.24
C TRP A 132 -7.47 7.47 -0.29
N ARG A 133 -8.56 8.24 -0.21
CA ARG A 133 -8.51 9.70 -0.32
C ARG A 133 -7.73 10.33 0.83
N GLU A 134 -6.62 10.98 0.51
CA GLU A 134 -5.70 11.57 1.49
C GLU A 134 -6.40 12.62 2.37
N SER A 135 -7.20 13.49 1.76
CA SER A 135 -7.94 14.53 2.48
C SER A 135 -8.93 13.99 3.54
N THR A 136 -9.32 12.71 3.42
CA THR A 136 -10.19 12.00 4.35
C THR A 136 -9.41 11.12 5.33
N PHE A 137 -8.45 10.32 4.84
CA PHE A 137 -7.83 9.23 5.60
C PHE A 137 -6.49 9.57 6.25
N ARG A 138 -5.74 10.57 5.74
CA ARG A 138 -4.52 11.13 6.35
C ARG A 138 -3.39 10.13 6.62
N SER A 139 -3.42 9.48 7.78
CA SER A 139 -2.36 8.55 8.20
C SER A 139 -2.62 7.10 7.86
N GLU A 140 -3.78 6.74 7.32
CA GLU A 140 -4.05 5.37 6.88
C GLU A 140 -2.99 4.91 5.87
N LEU A 141 -2.47 3.69 6.04
CA LEU A 141 -1.34 3.17 5.28
C LEU A 141 -1.48 3.34 3.75
N MET A 142 -2.67 3.15 3.20
CA MET A 142 -2.94 3.09 1.76
C MET A 142 -3.43 4.43 1.18
N THR A 143 -3.12 5.57 1.81
CA THR A 143 -3.17 6.89 1.13
C THR A 143 -1.90 7.12 0.31
N GLY A 144 -1.99 7.93 -0.75
CA GLY A 144 -0.88 8.13 -1.69
C GLY A 144 0.25 9.06 -1.22
N TRP A 145 0.30 9.39 0.08
CA TRP A 145 1.33 10.26 0.66
C TRP A 145 1.70 9.75 2.04
N ILE A 146 3.00 9.71 2.35
CA ILE A 146 3.43 9.26 3.68
C ILE A 146 3.07 10.29 4.74
N SER A 147 2.36 9.84 5.77
CA SER A 147 2.14 10.65 6.95
C SER A 147 3.45 10.81 7.76
N PRO A 148 3.69 11.97 8.41
CA PRO A 148 4.92 12.20 9.18
C PRO A 148 5.13 11.16 10.30
N GLY A 149 4.07 10.85 11.04
CA GLY A 149 4.05 9.84 12.11
C GLY A 149 3.65 8.44 11.60
N PRO A 150 3.09 7.57 12.46
CA PRO A 150 2.68 6.21 12.10
C PRO A 150 1.73 6.14 10.90
N SER A 151 1.84 5.05 10.14
CA SER A 151 0.96 4.74 9.01
C SER A 151 0.19 3.43 9.26
N PRO A 152 -0.87 3.43 10.11
CA PRO A 152 -1.59 2.22 10.48
C PRO A 152 -2.31 1.55 9.30
N LEU A 153 -2.19 0.22 9.21
CA LEU A 153 -3.03 -0.61 8.35
C LEU A 153 -4.40 -0.78 9.01
N SER A 154 -5.38 0.00 8.56
CA SER A 154 -6.70 0.01 9.18
C SER A 154 -7.57 -1.19 8.80
N ARG A 155 -8.62 -1.41 9.62
CA ARG A 155 -9.69 -2.39 9.34
C ARG A 155 -10.29 -2.23 7.95
N LEU A 156 -10.41 -0.99 7.47
CA LEU A 156 -10.91 -0.65 6.13
C LEU A 156 -10.05 -1.26 5.03
N SER A 157 -8.73 -1.10 5.10
CA SER A 157 -7.78 -1.65 4.12
C SER A 157 -7.81 -3.18 4.13
N ILE A 158 -7.86 -3.80 5.31
CA ILE A 158 -7.98 -5.26 5.44
C ILE A 158 -9.34 -5.76 4.90
N ALA A 159 -10.45 -5.09 5.20
CA ALA A 159 -11.77 -5.43 4.67
C ALA A 159 -11.84 -5.29 3.13
N SER A 160 -11.13 -4.33 2.54
CA SER A 160 -11.05 -4.22 1.08
C SER A 160 -10.36 -5.41 0.39
N LEU A 161 -9.54 -6.18 1.12
CA LEU A 161 -9.00 -7.45 0.65
C LEU A 161 -10.05 -8.58 0.76
N ALA A 162 -10.94 -8.56 1.77
CA ALA A 162 -12.08 -9.47 1.85
C ALA A 162 -13.02 -9.30 0.64
N ASP A 163 -13.30 -8.05 0.26
CA ASP A 163 -14.09 -7.71 -0.94
C ASP A 163 -13.43 -8.19 -2.25
N LEU A 164 -12.11 -8.36 -2.28
CA LEU A 164 -11.36 -8.98 -3.39
C LEU A 164 -11.34 -10.51 -3.33
N GLY A 165 -11.87 -11.12 -2.27
CA GLY A 165 -11.98 -12.57 -2.07
C GLY A 165 -10.89 -13.20 -1.20
N TYR A 166 -10.03 -12.43 -0.55
CA TYR A 166 -9.08 -12.97 0.43
C TYR A 166 -9.81 -13.39 1.71
N THR A 167 -9.32 -14.43 2.39
CA THR A 167 -9.68 -14.67 3.79
C THR A 167 -8.79 -13.80 4.66
N VAL A 168 -9.38 -12.97 5.52
CA VAL A 168 -8.67 -11.96 6.31
C VAL A 168 -9.02 -12.02 7.80
N ASP A 169 -8.13 -11.51 8.63
CA ASP A 169 -8.39 -11.20 10.04
C ASP A 169 -8.44 -9.67 10.21
N VAL A 170 -9.66 -9.11 10.27
CA VAL A 170 -9.88 -7.67 10.48
C VAL A 170 -9.58 -7.21 11.91
N ASP A 171 -9.50 -8.13 12.88
CA ASP A 171 -9.19 -7.80 14.27
C ASP A 171 -7.68 -7.70 14.51
N GLY A 172 -6.86 -8.18 13.56
CA GLY A 172 -5.42 -7.94 13.47
C GLY A 172 -5.02 -6.56 12.91
N ALA A 173 -5.97 -5.67 12.63
CA ALA A 173 -5.71 -4.31 12.15
C ALA A 173 -5.04 -3.41 13.20
N ASP A 174 -4.29 -2.41 12.74
CA ASP A 174 -3.76 -1.36 13.60
C ASP A 174 -4.88 -0.46 14.16
N PRO A 175 -4.74 0.05 15.40
CA PRO A 175 -5.64 1.08 15.93
C PRO A 175 -5.59 2.36 15.08
N TYR A 176 -6.72 2.67 14.43
CA TYR A 176 -6.86 3.82 13.54
C TYR A 176 -8.10 4.65 13.90
N THR A 177 -8.01 5.97 13.75
CA THR A 177 -9.15 6.88 13.86
C THR A 177 -9.18 7.84 12.67
N LEU A 178 -10.38 8.09 12.14
CA LEU A 178 -10.54 8.82 10.89
C LEU A 178 -9.99 10.25 10.98
N GLY A 179 -9.24 10.66 9.96
CA GLY A 179 -8.64 11.99 9.90
C GLY A 179 -7.54 12.24 10.94
N SER A 180 -7.10 11.21 11.68
CA SER A 180 -5.93 11.34 12.55
C SER A 180 -4.69 11.64 11.72
N VAL A 181 -4.17 12.86 11.86
CA VAL A 181 -2.72 13.05 11.80
C VAL A 181 -2.21 12.62 13.16
N MET A 182 -1.71 11.38 13.25
CA MET A 182 -0.88 10.96 14.38
C MET A 182 0.41 11.78 14.32
N THR A 183 0.38 13.01 14.86
CA THR A 183 1.55 13.87 14.91
C THR A 183 2.52 13.26 15.89
N ASP A 184 3.67 12.83 15.40
CA ASP A 184 4.80 12.53 16.26
C ASP A 184 5.08 13.80 17.09
N ALA A 185 5.01 13.69 18.42
CA ALA A 185 5.18 14.84 19.32
C ALA A 185 6.65 15.30 19.38
N LEU A 186 7.49 14.75 18.50
CA LEU A 186 8.90 15.00 18.29
C LEU A 186 9.15 15.02 16.76
N PHE A 187 9.72 16.12 16.26
CA PHE A 187 10.27 16.32 14.90
C PHE A 187 9.26 16.59 13.74
N PRO A 188 9.33 17.77 13.08
CA PRO A 188 8.42 18.15 11.99
C PRO A 188 8.97 17.82 10.58
N GLY A 189 8.09 17.36 9.69
CA GLY A 189 8.39 17.22 8.26
C GLY A 189 7.42 16.29 7.54
N ALA A 190 6.55 16.86 6.70
CA ALA A 190 5.73 16.11 5.73
C ALA A 190 6.36 16.26 4.36
N GLU A 191 6.64 15.13 3.70
CA GLU A 191 7.28 15.08 2.39
C GLU A 191 6.33 14.36 1.44
N ALA A 192 6.12 14.94 0.26
CA ALA A 192 5.49 14.21 -0.84
C ALA A 192 6.44 13.09 -1.28
N HIS A 193 5.88 11.98 -1.74
CA HIS A 193 6.61 10.73 -1.71
C HIS A 193 6.93 10.20 -3.13
N GLY A 194 8.21 10.22 -3.57
CA GLY A 194 9.29 10.91 -2.85
C GLY A 194 10.76 10.79 -3.22
N ALA A 195 11.18 9.94 -4.15
CA ALA A 195 12.57 9.48 -4.25
C ALA A 195 13.72 10.46 -3.87
N SER A 196 14.32 10.61 -2.66
CA SER A 196 15.80 10.46 -2.42
C SER A 196 16.31 10.10 -1.00
N ALA A 197 17.55 9.59 -1.02
CA ALA A 197 18.67 9.67 -0.07
C ALA A 197 18.90 8.48 0.91
N GLY A 198 19.96 8.51 1.75
CA GLY A 198 20.50 7.39 2.57
C GLY A 198 20.81 7.68 4.06
N LEU A 199 21.02 6.74 5.02
CA LEU A 199 21.09 5.25 5.06
C LEU A 199 20.89 4.69 6.51
N GLY A 200 20.10 3.62 6.77
CA GLY A 200 20.26 2.84 8.03
C GLY A 200 19.18 1.87 8.58
N SER A 201 19.45 0.56 8.53
CA SER A 201 18.98 -0.54 9.44
C SER A 201 17.47 -0.84 9.57
N GLY A 202 16.94 -2.05 9.36
CA GLY A 202 17.54 -3.35 9.00
C GLY A 202 16.91 -4.51 9.81
N PHE A 203 16.07 -5.34 9.18
CA PHE A 203 15.49 -6.56 9.76
C PHE A 203 15.73 -7.77 8.84
N VAL A 204 15.97 -8.95 9.43
CA VAL A 204 16.34 -10.17 8.71
C VAL A 204 15.19 -11.18 8.75
N LEU A 205 14.62 -11.48 7.59
CA LEU A 205 13.67 -12.58 7.42
C LEU A 205 14.42 -13.91 7.34
N LEU A 206 14.14 -14.81 8.29
CA LEU A 206 14.68 -16.18 8.30
C LEU A 206 13.70 -17.13 7.61
N THR A 207 14.18 -17.90 6.63
CA THR A 207 13.47 -19.06 6.06
C THR A 207 13.88 -20.35 6.80
N PRO A 208 13.19 -21.48 6.59
CA PRO A 208 13.52 -22.76 7.25
C PRO A 208 14.94 -23.28 6.97
N ASP A 209 15.57 -22.83 5.90
CA ASP A 209 16.91 -23.25 5.45
C ASP A 209 18.04 -22.28 5.88
N GLY A 210 17.75 -21.29 6.73
CA GLY A 210 18.74 -20.38 7.31
C GLY A 210 19.01 -19.10 6.50
N PRO A 211 20.00 -18.28 6.92
CA PRO A 211 20.25 -16.99 6.31
C PRO A 211 20.86 -17.12 4.91
N LEU A 212 20.23 -16.47 3.93
CA LEU A 212 20.77 -16.32 2.58
C LEU A 212 21.92 -15.30 2.60
N GLY A 213 23.13 -15.74 2.27
CA GLY A 213 24.28 -14.85 2.02
C GLY A 213 25.53 -15.14 2.84
N SER A 214 26.32 -16.11 2.39
CA SER A 214 27.77 -16.08 2.58
C SER A 214 28.48 -16.69 1.37
N ASP A 215 28.89 -15.83 0.44
CA ASP A 215 30.11 -15.91 -0.37
C ASP A 215 30.42 -14.49 -0.90
#